data_AF-A0A1I3QWJ9-F1
#
_entry.id   AF-A0A1I3QWJ9-F1
#
_cell.length_a   1.000
_cell.length_b   1.000
_cell.length_c   1.000
_cell.angle_alpha   90.00
_cell.angle_beta   90.00
_cell.angle_gamma   90.00
#
_symmetry.space_group_name_H-M   'P 1'
#
loop_
_entity.id
_entity.type
_entity.pdbx_description
1 polymer ?
#
loop_
_entity_poly.entity_id
_entity_poly.type
_entity_poly.pdbx_seq_one_letter_code
_entity_poly.pdbx_strand_id
1 'polypeptide(L)' 'MSFIYKVPSKTRLISGIAILVIGLLSFFVVGKFDTGGLGGFLAGFCTTLGFVLIVTRNKKE' A
#
# COMPACT_ATOMS: atom_id res chain seq x y z
N MET A 1 -3.72 3.33 -23.82
CA MET A 1 -3.93 4.38 -22.79
C MET A 1 -4.08 3.69 -21.44
N SER A 2 -3.17 3.96 -20.50
CA SER A 2 -3.00 3.22 -19.24
C SER A 2 -4.27 3.18 -18.38
N PHE A 3 -4.79 1.98 -18.15
CA PHE A 3 -5.96 1.65 -17.30
C PHE A 3 -5.93 2.34 -15.93
N ILE A 4 -4.73 2.64 -15.43
CA ILE A 4 -4.47 3.27 -14.14
C ILE A 4 -5.07 4.68 -14.06
N TYR A 5 -5.22 5.41 -15.17
CA TYR A 5 -5.75 6.78 -15.21
C TYR A 5 -7.27 6.87 -15.37
N LYS A 6 -7.95 5.75 -15.66
CA LYS A 6 -9.43 5.71 -15.73
C LYS A 6 -10.08 5.55 -14.35
N VAL A 7 -9.28 5.25 -13.33
CA VAL A 7 -9.75 5.03 -11.95
C VAL A 7 -9.99 6.39 -11.28
N PRO A 8 -11.21 6.67 -10.78
CA PRO A 8 -11.52 7.94 -10.13
C PRO A 8 -10.52 8.23 -9.00
N SER A 9 -10.12 9.50 -8.84
CA SER A 9 -9.17 9.92 -7.80
C SER A 9 -9.60 9.46 -6.39
N LYS A 10 -10.92 9.40 -6.13
CA LYS A 10 -11.48 8.85 -4.89
C LYS A 10 -11.17 7.35 -4.71
N THR A 11 -11.28 6.56 -5.77
CA THR A 11 -11.02 5.11 -5.75
C THR A 11 -9.52 4.79 -5.59
N ARG A 12 -8.62 5.61 -6.17
CA ARG A 12 -7.17 5.52 -5.90
C ARG A 12 -6.84 5.80 -4.42
N LEU A 13 -7.55 6.75 -3.82
CA LEU A 13 -7.37 7.13 -2.42
C LEU A 13 -7.86 6.01 -1.48
N ILE A 14 -9.02 5.43 -1.77
CA ILE A 14 -9.60 4.30 -1.01
C ILE A 14 -8.70 3.07 -1.11
N SER A 15 -8.25 2.71 -2.33
CA SER A 15 -7.33 1.58 -2.51
C SER A 15 -5.98 1.80 -1.85
N GLY A 16 -5.42 3.02 -1.93
CA GLY A 16 -4.19 3.37 -1.20
C GLY A 16 -4.35 3.25 0.32
N ILE A 17 -5.44 3.75 0.90
CA ILE A 17 -5.73 3.60 2.33
C ILE A 17 -5.91 2.13 2.71
N ALA A 18 -6.66 1.36 1.91
CA ALA A 18 -6.88 -0.06 2.17
C ALA A 18 -5.55 -0.84 2.19
N ILE A 19 -4.67 -0.59 1.23
CA ILE A 19 -3.34 -1.21 1.15
C ILE A 19 -2.47 -0.78 2.33
N LEU A 20 -2.55 0.48 2.76
CA LEU A 20 -1.77 0.98 3.91
C LEU A 20 -2.22 0.33 5.23
N VAL A 21 -3.53 0.18 5.43
CA VAL A 21 -4.09 -0.54 6.58
C VAL A 21 -3.66 -2.01 6.59
N ILE A 22 -3.68 -2.67 5.42
CA ILE A 22 -3.17 -4.03 5.27
C ILE A 22 -1.66 -4.10 5.57
N GLY A 23 -0.88 -3.13 5.09
CA GLY A 23 0.56 -3.04 5.37
C GLY A 23 0.87 -2.90 6.86
N LEU A 24 0.12 -2.04 7.57
CA LEU A 24 0.20 -1.88 9.04
C LEU A 24 -0.14 -3.18 9.78
N LEU A 25 -1.19 -3.89 9.36
CA LEU A 25 -1.57 -5.19 9.90
C LEU A 25 -0.48 -6.25 9.64
N SER A 26 0.09 -6.28 8.44
CA SER A 26 1.23 -7.14 8.12
C SER A 26 2.44 -6.82 8.99
N PHE A 27 2.70 -5.54 9.27
CA PHE A 27 3.78 -5.13 10.18
C PHE A 27 3.54 -5.63 11.62
N PHE A 28 2.31 -5.57 12.09
CA PHE A 28 1.92 -6.11 13.40
C PHE A 28 2.11 -7.63 13.46
N VAL A 29 1.74 -8.36 12.40
CA VAL A 29 1.93 -9.81 12.30
C VAL A 29 3.42 -10.16 12.27
N VAL A 30 4.24 -9.45 11.50
CA VAL A 30 5.69 -9.67 11.46
C VAL A 30 6.36 -9.40 12.82
N GLY A 31 5.88 -8.39 13.55
CA GLY A 31 6.39 -8.10 14.90
C GLY A 31 5.95 -9.10 15.97
N LYS A 32 4.85 -9.82 15.75
CA LYS A 32 4.29 -10.81 16.69
C LYS A 32 4.65 -12.26 16.37
N PHE A 33 4.91 -12.56 15.10
CA PHE A 33 5.19 -13.90 14.61
C PHE A 33 6.55 -13.91 13.92
N ASP A 34 7.35 -14.95 14.21
CA ASP A 34 8.68 -15.14 13.62
C ASP A 34 8.54 -15.54 12.14
N THR A 35 8.21 -14.55 11.34
CA THR A 35 7.95 -14.64 9.89
C THR A 35 9.26 -14.54 9.09
N GLY A 36 10.41 -14.40 9.77
CA GLY A 36 11.72 -14.22 9.18
C GLY A 36 11.88 -12.92 8.39
N GLY A 37 13.06 -12.73 7.78
CA GLY A 37 13.38 -11.52 7.01
C GLY A 37 12.47 -11.28 5.79
N LEU A 38 11.90 -12.35 5.22
CA LEU A 38 10.95 -12.25 4.11
C LEU A 38 9.61 -11.63 4.53
N GLY A 39 9.12 -11.92 5.74
CA GLY A 39 7.91 -11.30 6.28
C GLY A 39 8.06 -9.78 6.42
N GLY A 40 9.18 -9.34 7.00
CA GLY A 40 9.48 -7.91 7.14
C GLY A 40 9.66 -7.19 5.80
N PHE A 41 10.29 -7.84 4.82
CA PHE A 41 10.43 -7.28 3.47
C PHE A 41 9.07 -7.10 2.78
N LEU A 42 8.20 -8.11 2.83
CA LEU A 42 6.85 -8.06 2.28
C LEU A 42 5.99 -6.99 2.96
N ALA A 43 6.05 -6.89 4.30
CA ALA A 43 5.33 -5.87 5.04
C ALA A 43 5.83 -4.46 4.67
N GLY A 44 7.14 -4.25 4.64
CA GLY A 44 7.74 -2.97 4.21
C GLY A 44 7.37 -2.59 2.78
N PHE A 45 7.41 -3.54 1.85
CA PHE A 45 7.04 -3.32 0.45
C PHE A 45 5.57 -2.94 0.28
N CYS A 46 4.65 -3.66 0.94
CA CYS A 46 3.22 -3.34 0.92
C CYS A 46 2.93 -1.96 1.49
N THR A 47 3.56 -1.61 2.61
CA THR A 47 3.37 -0.30 3.26
C THR A 47 3.89 0.83 2.39
N THR A 48 5.06 0.64 1.76
CA THR A 48 5.67 1.61 0.84
C THR A 48 4.80 1.82 -0.40
N LEU A 49 4.29 0.75 -1.02
CA LEU A 49 3.38 0.83 -2.16
C LEU A 49 2.06 1.54 -1.83
N GLY A 50 1.46 1.23 -0.67
CA GLY A 50 0.26 1.94 -0.19
C GLY A 50 0.52 3.43 -0.02
N PHE A 51 1.67 3.79 0.57
CA PHE A 51 2.05 5.19 0.75
C PHE A 51 2.28 5.91 -0.58
N VAL A 52 2.98 5.28 -1.53
CA VAL A 52 3.20 5.81 -2.88
C VAL A 52 1.87 6.01 -3.61
N LEU A 53 0.93 5.06 -3.52
CA LEU A 53 -0.41 5.20 -4.09
C LEU A 53 -1.20 6.37 -3.50
N ILE A 54 -1.08 6.60 -2.19
CA ILE A 54 -1.70 7.76 -1.53
C ILE A 54 -1.02 9.06 -1.91
N VAL A 55 0.31 9.13 -1.94
CA VAL A 55 1.05 10.36 -2.27
C VAL A 55 0.84 10.74 -3.74
N THR A 56 0.83 9.75 -4.64
CA THR A 56 0.63 9.96 -6.08
C THR A 56 -0.85 10.21 -6.43
N ARG A 57 -1.77 10.20 -5.45
CA ARG A 57 -3.20 10.49 -5.66
C ARG A 57 -3.46 11.87 -6.27
N ASN A 58 -2.58 12.83 -5.97
CA ASN A 58 -2.68 14.23 -6.39
C ASN A 58 -1.90 14.52 -7.68
N LYS A 59 -1.10 13.57 -8.20
CA LYS A 59 -0.50 13.64 -9.53
C LYS A 59 -1.57 13.29 -10.56
N LYS A 60 -2.51 14.21 -10.73
CA LYS A 60 -3.37 14.34 -11.89
C LYS A 60 -2.58 15.17 -12.89
N GLU A 61 -1.98 14.51 -13.87
CA GLU A 61 -1.95 15.06 -15.23
C GLU A 61 -3.26 14.65 -15.90
#